data_AF-A0A2M7Y2M0-F1
#
_entry.id   AF-A0A2M7Y2M0-F1
#
_cell.length_a   1.000
_cell.length_b   1.000
_cell.length_c   1.000
_cell.angle_alpha   90.00
_cell.angle_beta   90.00
_cell.angle_gamma   90.00
#
_symmetry.space_group_name_H-M   'P 1'
#
loop_
_entity.id
_entity.type
_entity.pdbx_description
1 polymer ?
#
loop_
_entity_poly.entity_id
_entity_poly.type
_entity_poly.pdbx_seq_one_letter_code
_entity_poly.pdbx_strand_id
1 'polypeptide(L)'
;MARRAFPPLDARDRPSQGARLTRAKAGAPRDAGKRTGLRAWLPLLRPGDWLTVGSAAAGVALLWLALGSSGPAQRAQIRAGGRLVAELPLTIRKTVEVAGPLGLTRIEVETGRARVASDPGPRQYCVRQGWLDRPNAIAICAPNEVSLTLAGTSVHDTVNY
;
A
#
# COMPACT_ATOMS: atom_id res chain seq x y z
N MET A 1 -34.91 30.64 -56.55
CA MET A 1 -34.42 30.60 -57.95
C MET A 1 -33.45 29.43 -58.04
N ALA A 2 -33.86 28.19 -58.30
CA ALA A 2 -34.46 27.63 -59.52
C ALA A 2 -33.45 27.46 -60.68
N ARG A 3 -33.37 26.20 -61.13
CA ARG A 3 -32.86 25.68 -62.42
C ARG A 3 -31.33 25.46 -62.46
N ARG A 4 -30.80 24.34 -62.96
CA ARG A 4 -31.27 23.50 -64.08
C ARG A 4 -30.99 22.01 -63.87
N ALA A 5 -31.88 21.20 -64.44
CA ALA A 5 -31.71 19.80 -64.76
C ALA A 5 -30.76 19.60 -65.95
N PHE A 6 -30.13 18.43 -66.06
CA PHE A 6 -29.83 17.74 -67.34
C PHE A 6 -29.74 16.21 -67.08
N PRO A 7 -30.07 15.34 -68.07
CA PRO A 7 -30.77 14.07 -67.85
C PRO A 7 -29.89 12.83 -68.23
N PRO A 8 -30.41 11.67 -68.69
CA PRO A 8 -29.94 10.34 -68.24
C PRO A 8 -29.16 9.58 -69.35
N LEU A 9 -28.77 8.33 -69.04
CA LEU A 9 -28.27 7.20 -69.86
C LEU A 9 -27.01 6.63 -69.16
N ASP A 10 -26.86 5.34 -68.91
CA ASP A 10 -27.36 4.21 -69.66
C ASP A 10 -27.52 2.98 -68.75
N ALA A 11 -28.56 2.20 -69.03
CA ALA A 11 -28.89 0.95 -68.38
C ALA A 11 -28.79 -0.18 -69.41
N ARG A 12 -27.57 -0.46 -69.86
CA ARG A 12 -27.14 -1.66 -70.60
C ARG A 12 -25.66 -1.81 -70.24
N ASP A 13 -25.23 -2.77 -69.43
CA ASP A 13 -25.22 -4.18 -69.79
C ASP A 13 -24.99 -5.05 -68.54
N ARG A 14 -25.70 -6.18 -68.48
CA ARG A 14 -25.51 -7.25 -67.48
C ARG A 14 -24.35 -8.17 -67.95
N PRO A 15 -24.15 -9.39 -67.40
CA PRO A 15 -23.68 -9.78 -66.07
C PRO A 15 -22.45 -10.74 -66.17
N SER A 16 -21.74 -10.97 -65.07
CA SER A 16 -21.12 -12.29 -64.74
C SER A 16 -20.46 -12.18 -63.37
N GLN A 17 -21.10 -12.66 -62.31
CA GLN A 17 -20.83 -13.98 -61.76
C GLN A 17 -19.33 -14.29 -61.67
N GLY A 18 -18.71 -13.86 -60.56
CA GLY A 18 -17.40 -14.30 -60.11
C GLY A 18 -17.43 -14.37 -58.60
N ALA A 19 -17.63 -15.58 -58.08
CA ALA A 19 -17.87 -15.86 -56.68
C ALA A 19 -16.75 -15.29 -55.78
N ARG A 20 -17.19 -14.45 -54.84
CA ARG A 20 -16.65 -14.18 -53.51
C ARG A 20 -15.61 -15.24 -53.08
N LEU A 21 -14.32 -14.96 -53.29
CA LEU A 21 -13.22 -15.67 -52.62
C LEU A 21 -13.33 -15.35 -51.12
N THR A 22 -14.11 -16.16 -50.41
CA THR A 22 -14.03 -16.21 -48.95
C THR A 22 -12.62 -16.65 -48.63
N ARG A 23 -11.80 -15.68 -48.23
CA ARG A 23 -10.53 -15.86 -47.53
C ARG A 23 -10.80 -16.81 -46.36
N ALA A 24 -10.61 -18.11 -46.59
CA ALA A 24 -10.55 -19.11 -45.55
C ALA A 24 -9.38 -18.71 -44.66
N LYS A 25 -9.70 -18.01 -43.58
CA LYS A 25 -8.77 -17.63 -42.54
C LYS A 25 -8.24 -18.96 -42.02
N ALA A 26 -6.98 -19.25 -42.34
CA ALA A 26 -6.24 -20.37 -41.81
C ALA A 26 -6.53 -20.47 -40.31
N GLY A 27 -7.26 -21.52 -39.92
CA GLY A 27 -7.42 -21.87 -38.53
C GLY A 27 -6.06 -22.32 -38.04
N ALA A 28 -5.29 -21.39 -37.48
CA ALA A 28 -4.13 -21.72 -36.68
C ALA A 28 -4.59 -22.72 -35.61
N PRO A 29 -3.87 -23.85 -35.40
CA PRO A 29 -4.17 -24.73 -34.30
C PRO A 29 -4.09 -23.92 -33.00
N ARG A 30 -5.22 -23.86 -32.30
CA ARG A 30 -5.39 -23.26 -30.98
C ARG A 30 -4.22 -23.67 -30.09
N ASP A 31 -3.56 -22.67 -29.51
CA ASP A 31 -2.64 -22.72 -28.38
C ASP A 31 -2.65 -24.05 -27.60
N ALA A 32 -1.94 -25.05 -28.10
CA ALA A 32 -1.48 -26.21 -27.33
C ALA A 32 -0.22 -25.83 -26.53
N GLY A 33 -0.13 -24.57 -26.11
CA GLY A 33 0.98 -23.97 -25.43
C GLY A 33 0.71 -23.89 -23.93
N LYS A 34 1.33 -24.81 -23.19
CA LYS A 34 1.70 -24.64 -21.77
C LYS A 34 0.58 -24.77 -20.74
N ARG A 35 -0.07 -25.94 -20.70
CA ARG A 35 -0.44 -26.55 -19.41
C ARG A 35 0.63 -27.56 -18.95
N THR A 36 1.91 -27.25 -19.16
CA THR A 36 3.01 -27.91 -18.42
C THR A 36 3.04 -27.32 -17.01
N GLY A 37 1.96 -27.59 -16.28
CA GLY A 37 1.77 -27.14 -14.91
C GLY A 37 2.75 -27.83 -13.98
N LEU A 38 3.00 -27.21 -12.82
CA LEU A 38 3.78 -27.75 -11.70
C LEU A 38 3.64 -29.27 -11.48
N ARG A 39 2.46 -29.83 -11.77
CA ARG A 39 2.14 -31.27 -11.69
C ARG A 39 3.03 -32.19 -12.53
N ALA A 40 3.59 -31.73 -13.65
CA ALA A 40 4.53 -32.50 -14.45
C ALA A 40 5.91 -32.66 -13.77
N TRP A 41 6.23 -31.80 -12.80
CA TRP A 41 7.50 -31.79 -12.06
C TRP A 41 7.43 -32.54 -10.73
N LEU A 42 6.22 -32.78 -10.21
CA LEU A 42 6.00 -33.56 -8.99
C LEU A 42 6.65 -34.96 -8.98
N PRO A 43 6.66 -35.75 -10.07
CA PRO A 43 7.29 -37.08 -10.07
C PRO A 43 8.83 -37.04 -10.10
N LEU A 44 9.46 -35.88 -10.31
CA LEU A 44 10.92 -35.72 -10.23
C LEU A 44 11.41 -35.47 -8.80
N LEU A 45 10.51 -35.13 -7.87
CA LEU A 45 10.85 -34.90 -6.47
C LEU A 45 11.17 -36.23 -5.79
N ARG A 46 12.37 -36.32 -5.23
CA ARG A 46 12.78 -37.47 -4.41
C ARG A 46 12.09 -37.41 -3.05
N PRO A 47 11.92 -38.55 -2.35
CA PRO A 47 11.37 -38.55 -0.99
C PRO A 47 12.12 -37.61 -0.03
N GLY A 48 13.43 -37.42 -0.23
CA GLY A 48 14.25 -36.50 0.54
C GLY A 48 13.93 -35.01 0.32
N ASP A 49 13.39 -34.63 -0.84
CA ASP A 49 13.07 -33.23 -1.16
C ASP A 49 11.86 -32.75 -0.35
N TRP A 50 10.97 -33.65 0.05
CA TRP A 50 9.88 -33.32 0.95
C TRP A 50 10.36 -32.98 2.36
N LEU A 51 11.46 -33.61 2.80
CA LEU A 51 12.05 -33.40 4.11
C LEU A 51 12.78 -32.05 4.17
N THR A 52 13.44 -31.65 3.08
CA THR A 52 14.06 -30.32 2.95
C THR A 52 13.02 -29.21 2.89
N VAL A 53 11.96 -29.38 2.10
CA VAL A 53 10.86 -28.40 2.03
C VAL A 53 10.12 -28.29 3.36
N GLY A 54 9.82 -29.43 4.00
CA GLY A 54 9.15 -29.45 5.30
C GLY A 54 9.95 -28.78 6.40
N SER A 55 11.25 -29.08 6.50
CA SER A 55 12.15 -28.45 7.48
C SER A 55 12.35 -26.96 7.23
N ALA A 56 12.47 -26.54 5.96
CA ALA A 56 12.54 -25.12 5.61
C ALA A 56 11.25 -24.37 5.97
N ALA A 57 10.08 -24.93 5.63
CA ALA A 57 8.79 -24.35 5.97
C ALA A 57 8.57 -24.26 7.49
N ALA A 58 8.93 -25.31 8.23
CA ALA A 58 8.87 -25.32 9.68
C ALA A 58 9.84 -24.28 10.29
N GLY A 59 11.06 -24.19 9.76
CA GLY A 59 12.05 -23.19 10.18
C GLY A 59 11.54 -21.75 9.96
N VAL A 60 10.96 -21.46 8.80
CA VAL A 60 10.35 -20.15 8.51
C VAL A 60 9.19 -19.85 9.47
N ALA A 61 8.30 -20.81 9.70
CA ALA A 61 7.18 -20.64 10.63
C ALA A 61 7.65 -20.38 12.07
N LEU A 62 8.64 -21.14 12.55
CA LEU A 62 9.26 -20.95 13.86
C LEU A 62 9.91 -19.57 13.99
N LEU A 63 10.67 -19.14 12.98
CA LEU A 63 11.30 -17.83 12.96
C LEU A 63 10.25 -16.72 13.01
N TRP A 64 9.18 -16.86 12.24
CA TRP A 64 8.09 -15.89 12.18
C TRP A 64 7.37 -15.75 13.54
N LEU A 65 7.12 -16.87 14.21
CA LEU A 65 6.54 -16.88 15.57
C LEU A 65 7.51 -16.33 16.63
N ALA A 66 8.80 -16.64 16.52
CA ALA A 66 9.81 -16.21 17.48
C ALA A 66 10.12 -14.71 17.40
N LEU A 67 10.12 -14.14 16.18
CA LEU A 67 10.46 -12.72 15.96
C LEU A 67 9.25 -11.80 15.78
N GLY A 68 8.06 -12.34 15.54
CA GLY A 68 6.84 -11.58 15.25
C GLY A 68 6.15 -10.90 16.44
N SER A 69 6.89 -10.46 17.47
CA SER A 69 6.31 -9.85 18.67
C SER A 69 6.51 -8.33 18.71
N SER A 70 5.71 -7.61 17.93
CA SER A 70 5.50 -6.17 18.17
C SER A 70 4.55 -6.03 19.37
N GLY A 71 5.10 -5.84 20.56
CA GLY A 71 4.30 -5.51 21.75
C GLY A 71 3.50 -4.21 21.57
N PRO A 72 2.37 -4.04 22.28
CA PRO A 72 1.52 -2.86 22.17
C PRO A 72 2.30 -1.58 22.51
N ALA A 73 1.92 -0.45 21.91
CA ALA A 73 2.44 0.86 22.30
C ALA A 73 2.11 1.11 23.78
N GLN A 74 3.13 1.40 24.61
CA GLN A 74 2.94 1.56 26.05
C GLN A 74 3.04 3.02 26.49
N ARG A 75 3.79 3.85 25.75
CA ARG A 75 4.06 5.24 26.15
C ARG A 75 4.01 6.19 24.95
N ALA A 76 3.46 7.38 25.16
CA ALA A 76 3.57 8.50 24.25
C ALA A 76 4.78 9.35 24.67
N GLN A 77 5.79 9.42 23.82
CA GLN A 77 6.93 10.31 23.96
C GLN A 77 6.69 11.58 23.15
N ILE A 78 6.82 12.71 23.82
CA ILE A 78 6.61 14.03 23.25
C ILE A 78 7.92 14.79 23.31
N ARG A 79 8.42 15.17 22.13
CA ARG A 79 9.68 15.92 21.99
C ARG A 79 9.42 17.30 21.40
N ALA A 80 10.18 18.29 21.85
CA ALA A 80 10.23 19.63 21.27
C ALA A 80 11.68 20.04 21.08
N GLY A 81 12.05 20.56 19.91
CA GLY A 81 13.44 20.91 19.58
C GLY A 81 14.41 19.74 19.76
N GLY A 82 13.94 18.52 19.49
CA GLY A 82 14.72 17.28 19.67
C GLY A 82 14.88 16.78 21.12
N ARG A 83 14.40 17.53 22.12
CA ARG A 83 14.47 17.12 23.55
C ARG A 83 13.16 16.50 24.01
N LEU A 84 13.23 15.46 24.84
CA LEU A 84 12.05 14.86 25.47
C LEU A 84 11.48 15.83 26.51
N VAL A 85 10.27 16.32 26.27
CA VAL A 85 9.59 17.29 27.15
C VAL A 85 8.57 16.58 28.05
N ALA A 86 7.90 15.56 27.52
CA ALA A 86 6.95 14.77 28.28
C ALA A 86 6.93 13.31 27.81
N GLU A 87 6.71 12.41 28.76
CA GLU A 87 6.46 11.00 28.51
C GLU A 87 5.22 10.61 29.29
N LEU A 88 4.19 10.11 28.59
CA LEU A 88 2.92 9.74 29.19
C LEU A 88 2.61 8.27 28.94
N PRO A 89 2.14 7.52 29.95
CA PRO A 89 1.66 6.18 29.70
C PRO A 89 0.37 6.24 28.87
N LEU A 90 0.23 5.34 27.90
CA LEU A 90 -0.99 5.19 27.09
C LEU A 90 -2.13 4.50 27.87
N THR A 91 -2.04 4.43 29.20
CA THR A 91 -3.09 3.89 30.07
C THR A 91 -4.03 4.97 30.61
N ILE A 92 -3.64 6.24 30.47
CA ILE A 92 -4.38 7.39 31.00
C ILE A 92 -4.93 8.26 29.86
N ARG A 93 -6.01 8.99 30.16
CA ARG A 93 -6.50 10.08 29.32
C ARG A 93 -5.93 11.39 29.83
N LYS A 94 -5.13 12.08 29.00
CA LYS A 94 -4.53 13.36 29.37
C LYS A 94 -4.26 14.21 28.14
N THR A 95 -4.48 15.52 28.29
CA THR A 95 -4.11 16.51 27.28
C THR A 95 -2.90 17.29 27.78
N VAL A 96 -1.92 17.52 26.91
CA VAL A 96 -0.69 18.23 27.22
C VAL A 96 -0.47 19.31 26.17
N GLU A 97 -0.06 20.49 26.62
CA GLU A 97 0.32 21.59 25.76
C GLU A 97 1.85 21.72 25.76
N VAL A 98 2.43 21.80 24.57
CA VAL A 98 3.87 21.84 24.36
C VAL A 98 4.21 23.11 23.59
N ALA A 99 5.13 23.90 24.12
CA ALA A 99 5.63 25.08 23.44
C ALA A 99 6.68 24.69 22.38
N GLY A 100 6.47 25.17 21.16
CA GLY A 100 7.46 25.16 20.08
C GLY A 100 7.70 26.57 19.53
N PRO A 101 8.60 26.73 18.55
CA PRO A 101 9.00 28.04 18.02
C PRO A 101 7.88 28.86 17.39
N LEU A 102 6.81 28.20 16.91
CA LEU A 102 5.65 28.85 16.28
C LEU A 102 4.46 29.02 17.25
N GLY A 103 4.51 28.40 18.42
CA GLY A 103 3.45 28.50 19.43
C GLY A 103 3.14 27.16 20.12
N LEU A 104 1.94 27.08 20.70
CA LEU A 104 1.51 25.94 21.49
C LEU A 104 0.90 24.83 20.61
N THR A 105 1.42 23.62 20.75
CA THR A 105 0.83 22.39 20.19
C THR A 105 0.05 21.67 21.29
N ARG A 106 -1.20 21.31 21.02
CA ARG A 106 -2.04 20.53 21.94
C ARG A 106 -2.04 19.06 21.53
N ILE A 107 -1.61 18.21 22.45
CA ILE A 107 -1.51 16.76 22.27
C ILE A 107 -2.51 16.09 23.19
N GLU A 108 -3.30 15.17 22.63
CA GLU A 108 -4.28 14.38 23.36
C GLU A 108 -3.81 12.92 23.41
N VAL A 109 -3.71 12.40 24.63
CA VAL A 109 -3.41 10.99 24.91
C VAL A 109 -4.67 10.34 25.46
N GLU A 110 -5.02 9.18 24.92
CA GLU A 110 -6.09 8.32 25.38
C GLU A 110 -5.57 6.88 25.57
N THR A 111 -6.43 6.00 26.11
CA THR A 111 -6.08 4.60 26.31
C THR A 111 -5.69 3.94 24.98
N GLY A 112 -4.42 3.55 24.85
CA GLY A 112 -3.85 2.88 23.68
C GLY A 112 -3.59 3.75 22.46
N ARG A 113 -3.84 5.07 22.50
CA ARG A 113 -3.66 5.97 21.35
C ARG A 113 -3.31 7.40 21.73
N ALA A 114 -2.67 8.14 20.82
CA ALA A 114 -2.43 9.57 20.98
C ALA A 114 -2.57 10.32 19.66
N ARG A 115 -2.87 11.62 19.71
CA ARG A 115 -2.93 12.49 18.53
C ARG A 115 -2.49 13.91 18.84
N VAL A 116 -2.16 14.66 17.79
CA VAL A 116 -2.06 16.12 17.87
C VAL A 116 -3.44 16.70 17.57
N ALA A 117 -4.05 17.37 18.54
CA ALA A 117 -5.37 17.98 18.40
C ALA A 117 -5.30 19.34 17.70
N SER A 118 -4.26 20.13 17.97
CA SER A 118 -4.02 21.42 17.30
C SER A 118 -2.54 21.77 17.28
N ASP A 119 -2.10 22.40 16.20
CA ASP A 119 -0.73 22.89 16.00
C ASP A 119 -0.78 24.23 15.24
N PRO A 120 0.15 25.19 15.41
CA PRO A 120 0.17 26.44 14.63
C PRO A 120 0.74 26.29 13.21
N GLY A 121 1.25 25.12 12.81
CA GLY A 121 1.93 24.95 11.52
C GLY A 121 1.03 25.11 10.28
N PRO A 122 1.53 25.66 9.17
CA PRO A 122 0.69 26.03 8.01
C PRO A 122 0.04 24.84 7.29
N ARG A 123 0.64 23.65 7.36
CA ARG A 123 0.22 22.47 6.60
C ARG A 123 -0.60 21.46 7.41
N GLN A 124 -0.60 21.59 8.75
CA GLN A 124 -1.39 20.75 9.65
C GLN A 124 -1.21 19.23 9.44
N TYR A 125 -0.05 18.76 8.95
CA TYR A 125 0.14 17.33 8.64
C TYR A 125 -0.04 16.44 9.88
N CYS A 126 0.55 16.83 11.00
CA CYS A 126 0.43 16.09 12.27
C CYS A 126 -1.00 16.05 12.80
N VAL A 127 -1.78 17.12 12.63
CA VAL A 127 -3.20 17.18 13.03
C VAL A 127 -4.05 16.31 12.11
N ARG A 128 -3.81 16.38 10.79
CA ARG A 128 -4.53 15.59 9.78
C ARG A 128 -4.24 14.09 9.87
N GLN A 129 -3.09 13.70 10.42
CA GLN A 129 -2.75 12.30 10.66
C GLN A 129 -3.69 11.63 11.68
N GLY A 130 -4.25 12.41 12.61
CA GLY A 130 -5.24 11.92 13.57
C GLY A 130 -4.64 11.00 14.64
N TRP A 131 -5.40 9.96 15.01
CA TRP A 131 -5.02 9.03 16.07
C TRP A 131 -3.91 8.09 15.62
N LEU A 132 -2.82 8.10 16.37
CA LEU A 132 -1.78 7.08 16.36
C LEU A 132 -2.19 5.99 17.34
N ASP A 133 -2.18 4.73 16.91
CA ASP A 133 -2.54 3.55 17.70
C ASP A 133 -1.52 2.40 17.57
N ARG A 134 -0.60 2.50 16.60
CA ARG A 134 0.43 1.50 16.34
C ARG A 134 1.72 1.81 17.12
N PRO A 135 2.45 0.77 17.59
CA PRO A 135 3.78 0.95 18.16
C PRO A 135 4.70 1.59 17.13
N ASN A 136 5.49 2.55 17.60
CA ASN A 136 6.46 3.35 16.85
C ASN A 136 5.85 4.20 15.74
N ALA A 137 4.53 4.41 15.78
CA ALA A 137 3.88 5.44 14.98
C ALA A 137 4.32 6.84 15.45
N ILE A 138 4.59 7.71 14.49
CA ILE A 138 5.07 9.08 14.73
C ILE A 138 4.20 10.11 14.00
N ALA A 139 3.91 11.21 14.68
CA ALA A 139 3.39 12.43 14.10
C ALA A 139 4.40 13.56 14.29
N ILE A 140 4.74 14.26 13.20
CA ILE A 140 5.78 15.29 13.19
C ILE A 140 5.14 16.63 12.79
N CYS A 141 5.18 17.60 13.70
CA CYS A 141 4.83 18.98 13.44
C CYS A 141 6.12 19.77 13.12
N ALA A 142 6.70 19.50 11.94
CA ALA A 142 8.05 19.95 11.59
C ALA A 142 8.30 21.47 11.76
N PRO A 143 7.38 22.37 11.35
CA PRO A 143 7.60 23.81 11.54
C PRO A 143 7.61 24.25 13.01
N ASN A 144 6.90 23.54 13.90
CA ASN A 144 6.89 23.84 15.33
C ASN A 144 7.91 23.00 16.13
N GLU A 145 8.77 22.23 15.45
CA GLU A 145 9.78 21.36 16.06
C GLU A 145 9.24 20.39 17.12
N VAL A 146 7.95 20.05 17.07
CA VAL A 146 7.28 19.10 17.98
C VAL A 146 7.11 17.75 17.29
N SER A 147 7.43 16.66 17.99
CA SER A 147 7.12 15.30 17.56
C SER A 147 6.45 14.49 18.66
N LEU A 148 5.49 13.67 18.24
CA LEU A 148 4.76 12.71 19.07
C LEU A 148 5.07 11.31 18.55
N THR A 149 5.68 10.48 19.38
CA THR A 149 6.01 9.09 19.05
C THR A 149 5.36 8.16 20.05
N LEU A 150 4.71 7.11 19.57
CA LEU A 150 4.23 6.03 20.42
C LEU A 150 5.35 5.00 20.64
N ALA A 151 6.02 5.06 21.78
CA ALA A 151 7.02 4.07 22.13
C ALA A 151 6.36 2.70 22.34
N GLY A 152 6.74 1.76 21.49
CA GLY A 152 6.42 0.34 21.61
C GLY A 152 7.66 -0.50 21.33
N THR A 153 7.66 -1.75 21.77
CA THR A 153 8.71 -2.71 21.42
C THR A 153 8.56 -3.08 19.94
N SER A 154 9.15 -2.31 19.04
CA SER A 154 9.51 -2.81 17.71
C SER A 154 10.94 -2.41 17.42
N VAL A 155 11.78 -3.42 17.20
CA VAL A 155 13.24 -3.34 17.07
C VAL A 155 13.68 -2.80 15.69
N HIS A 156 12.77 -2.23 14.91
CA HIS A 156 13.02 -1.83 13.53
C HIS A 156 12.69 -0.35 13.34
N ASP A 157 13.72 0.48 13.36
CA ASP A 157 13.67 1.88 12.92
C ASP A 157 14.60 2.00 11.71
N THR A 158 14.09 1.71 10.51
CA THR A 158 14.90 1.77 9.29
C THR A 158 15.00 3.22 8.86
N VAL A 159 16.12 3.87 9.19
CA VAL A 159 16.50 5.16 8.61
C VAL A 159 16.85 4.90 7.15
N ASN A 160 15.97 5.29 6.22
CA ASN A 160 16.24 5.23 4.79
C ASN A 160 17.00 6.50 4.37
N TYR A 161 18.15 6.32 3.70
CA TYR A 161 19.03 7.40 3.23
C TYR A 161 18.64 7.90 1.82
#